data_AF-A0A963TJ22-F1
#
_entry.id   AF-A0A963TJ22-F1
#
_cell.length_a   1.000
_cell.length_b   1.000
_cell.length_c   1.000
_cell.angle_alpha   90.00
_cell.angle_beta   90.00
_cell.angle_gamma   90.00
#
_symmetry.space_group_name_H-M   'P 1'
#
loop_
_entity.id
_entity.type
_entity.pdbx_description
1 polymer ?
#
loop_
_entity_poly.entity_id
_entity_poly.type
_entity_poly.pdbx_seq_one_letter_code
_entity_poly.pdbx_strand_id
1 'polypeptide(L)' 'ATQAKVTEQLTAQGYEVRRIDSEDGMIEVYAMKDGKKVELYLNEALEIVKSKEAS' A
#
# COMPACT_ATOMS: atom_id res chain seq x y z
N ALA A 1 -7.30 11.94 5.35
CA ALA A 1 -7.81 11.92 3.95
C ALA A 1 -7.01 10.95 3.08
N THR A 2 -5.68 11.09 3.00
CA THR A 2 -4.80 10.26 2.17
C THR A 2 -4.90 8.76 2.48
N GLN A 3 -4.85 8.36 3.76
CA GLN A 3 -4.94 6.95 4.14
C GLN A 3 -6.25 6.28 3.69
N ALA A 4 -7.40 6.96 3.85
CA ALA A 4 -8.69 6.41 3.42
C ALA A 4 -8.75 6.19 1.91
N LYS A 5 -8.23 7.15 1.12
CA LYS A 5 -8.16 7.05 -0.34
C LYS A 5 -7.23 5.92 -0.79
N VAL A 6 -6.07 5.77 -0.15
CA VAL A 6 -5.15 4.64 -0.38
C VAL A 6 -5.82 3.31 -0.07
N THR A 7 -6.49 3.20 1.08
CA THR A 7 -7.22 1.98 1.47
C THR A 7 -8.31 1.64 0.46
N GLU A 8 -9.13 2.60 0.04
CA GLU A 8 -10.19 2.40 -0.95
C GLU A 8 -9.62 1.93 -2.30
N GLN A 9 -8.62 2.64 -2.82
CA GLN A 9 -7.97 2.33 -4.10
C GLN A 9 -7.34 0.94 -4.11
N LEU A 10 -6.62 0.57 -3.05
CA LEU A 10 -5.94 -0.72 -2.96
C LEU A 10 -6.93 -1.86 -2.69
N THR A 11 -7.97 -1.62 -1.89
CA THR A 11 -9.06 -2.59 -1.70
C THR A 11 -9.78 -2.89 -3.02
N ALA A 12 -10.03 -1.87 -3.85
CA ALA A 12 -10.60 -2.06 -5.19
C ALA A 12 -9.69 -2.87 -6.13
N GLN A 13 -8.37 -2.85 -5.89
CA GLN A 13 -7.39 -3.69 -6.58
C GLN A 13 -7.23 -5.07 -5.92
N GLY A 14 -8.00 -5.38 -4.88
CA GLY A 14 -8.02 -6.65 -4.17
C GLY A 14 -6.88 -6.85 -3.18
N TYR A 15 -6.28 -5.77 -2.68
CA TYR A 15 -5.38 -5.82 -1.53
C TYR A 15 -6.19 -5.73 -0.23
N GLU A 16 -5.75 -6.45 0.79
CA GLU A 16 -6.20 -6.24 2.17
C GLU A 16 -5.19 -5.35 2.90
N VAL A 17 -5.48 -4.05 3.01
CA VAL A 17 -4.59 -3.09 3.69
C VAL A 17 -4.57 -3.35 5.20
N ARG A 18 -3.37 -3.56 5.77
CA ARG A 18 -3.17 -3.84 7.21
C ARG A 18 -2.59 -2.66 7.96
N ARG A 19 -1.65 -1.93 7.34
CA ARG A 19 -1.02 -0.74 7.91
C ARG A 19 -0.62 0.21 6.80
N ILE A 20 -0.75 1.50 7.06
CA ILE A 20 -0.20 2.56 6.24
C ILE A 20 0.78 3.34 7.12
N ASP A 21 1.98 3.56 6.61
CA ASP A 21 3.03 4.36 7.23
C ASP A 21 3.53 5.43 6.26
N SER A 22 4.42 6.29 6.74
CA SER A 22 5.08 7.29 5.91
C SER A 22 6.50 7.56 6.40
N GLU A 23 7.49 7.22 5.57
CA GLU A 23 8.92 7.43 5.83
C GLU A 23 9.58 7.99 4.56
N ASP A 24 10.55 8.89 4.72
CA ASP A 24 11.34 9.51 3.63
C ASP A 24 10.53 10.09 2.45
N GLY A 25 9.32 10.59 2.71
CA GLY A 25 8.45 11.19 1.70
C GLY A 25 7.64 10.19 0.87
N MET A 26 7.69 8.90 1.21
CA MET A 26 6.90 7.84 0.58
C MET A 26 5.73 7.43 1.48
N ILE A 27 4.62 7.02 0.86
CA ILE A 27 3.54 6.33 1.56
C ILE A 27 3.85 4.84 1.49
N GLU A 28 4.03 4.21 2.64
CA GLU A 28 4.28 2.77 2.73
C GLU A 28 3.01 2.04 3.13
N VAL A 29 2.68 0.96 2.43
CA VAL A 29 1.47 0.18 2.69
C VAL A 29 1.83 -1.28 2.87
N TYR A 30 1.54 -1.81 4.04
CA TYR A 30 1.62 -3.23 4.34
C TYR A 30 0.25 -3.83 4.10
N ALA A 31 0.16 -4.81 3.19
CA ALA A 31 -1.10 -5.42 2.79
C ALA A 31 -0.96 -6.93 2.56
N MET A 32 -2.11 -7.61 2.41
CA MET A 32 -2.17 -8.97 1.87
C MET A 32 -2.68 -8.95 0.43
N LYS A 33 -2.13 -9.81 -0.43
CA LYS A 33 -2.62 -10.08 -1.78
C LYS A 33 -2.45 -11.56 -2.09
N ASP A 34 -3.54 -12.23 -2.47
CA ASP A 34 -3.52 -13.65 -2.84
C ASP A 34 -2.85 -14.54 -1.77
N GLY A 35 -3.12 -14.25 -0.50
CA GLY A 35 -2.57 -14.96 0.65
C GLY A 35 -1.12 -14.61 1.04
N LYS A 36 -0.45 -13.74 0.29
CA LYS A 36 0.91 -13.27 0.56
C LYS A 36 0.93 -11.90 1.20
N LYS A 37 1.90 -11.65 2.08
CA LYS A 37 2.21 -10.31 2.58
C LYS A 37 2.96 -9.52 1.52
N VAL A 38 2.60 -8.27 1.33
CA VAL A 38 3.26 -7.33 0.44
C VAL A 38 3.48 -6.00 1.11
N GLU A 39 4.55 -5.33 0.71
CA GLU A 39 4.87 -3.96 1.07
C GLU A 39 4.85 -3.13 -0.22
N LEU A 40 4.03 -2.08 -0.25
CA LEU A 40 3.85 -1.19 -1.39
C LEU A 40 4.37 0.19 -1.03
N TYR A 41 5.06 0.85 -1.96
CA TYR A 41 5.49 2.23 -1.81
C TYR A 41 4.78 3.07 -2.86
N LEU A 42 4.06 4.09 -2.41
CA LEU A 42 3.28 4.98 -3.25
C LEU A 42 3.90 6.37 -3.26
N ASN A 43 3.91 7.01 -4.44
CA ASN A 43 4.29 8.42 -4.58
C ASN A 43 3.15 9.36 -4.12
N GLU A 44 3.36 10.67 -4.17
CA GLU A 44 2.36 11.68 -3.78
C GLU A 44 1.07 11.63 -4.62
N ALA A 45 1.15 11.08 -5.84
CA ALA A 45 0.01 10.83 -6.72
C ALA A 45 -0.74 9.53 -6.40
N LEU A 46 -0.31 8.79 -5.37
CA LEU A 46 -0.85 7.48 -4.96
C LEU A 46 -0.63 6.36 -5.99
N GLU A 47 0.39 6.50 -6.82
CA GLU A 47 0.80 5.46 -7.75
C GLU A 47 1.77 4.52 -7.05
N ILE A 48 1.57 3.20 -7.19
CA ILE A 48 2.50 2.21 -6.68
C ILE A 48 3.78 2.28 -7.53
N VAL A 49 4.86 2.81 -6.95
CA VAL A 49 6.16 2.91 -7.62
C VAL A 49 7.07 1.73 -7.28
N LYS A 50 6.74 0.98 -6.23
CA LYS A 50 7.48 -0.21 -5.81
C LYS A 50 6.58 -1.17 -5.05
N SER A 51 6.80 -2.47 -5.25
CA SER A 51 6.19 -3.55 -4.48
C SER A 51 7.26 -4.57 -4.09
N LYS A 52 7.17 -5.09 -2.88
CA LYS A 52 7.99 -6.21 -2.38
C LYS A 52 7.07 -7.27 -1.79
N GLU A 53 7.36 -8.54 -2.05
CA GLU A 53 6.82 -9.62 -1.22
C GLU A 53 7.54 -9.55 0.14
N ALA A 54 6.77 -9.50 1.22
CA ALA A 54 7.31 -9.47 2.57
C ALA A 54 7.39 -10.91 3.10
N SER A 55 8.60 -11.40 3.31
CA SER A 55 8.92 -12.74 3.83
C SER A 55 8.47 -12.93 5.27
#